data_AF-A0A2E6C0L8-F1
#
_entry.id   AF-A0A2E6C0L8-F1
#
_cell.length_a   1.000
_cell.length_b   1.000
_cell.length_c   1.000
_cell.angle_alpha   90.00
_cell.angle_beta   90.00
_cell.angle_gamma   90.00
#
_symmetry.space_group_name_H-M   'P 1'
#
loop_
_entity.id
_entity.type
_entity.pdbx_description
1 polymer ?
#
loop_
_entity_poly.entity_id
_entity_poly.type
_entity_poly.pdbx_seq_one_letter_code
_entity_poly.pdbx_strand_id
1 'polypeptide(L)'
;HLQTSSGSAIYLDSELISEEGRSPAIPVKIGNKVYFGTSESVSVWVCETDCVLEGRSEFYTNGEITVQSLGDESVLWYPRNTQQGGWGYGIPSEEIQLFSSSHDTYTTAGMSFGPNGEMAFGNDAGVLMVFSGKGNLESSQEADSNSSGFQAHPAHFLMVGLLLGIAYSMYNSNRDLTNKLGVLLILVVAIFALPSVSEMWSKEVDKLTEGPGDWNDNWPDSWIGTQVVVFELPDGEVAIGGLSGYENVEQLTDAAALEAGIDVEKQSFSIGEMIVSFDGHELEGWEFTVDGERTPVGISEAAVSEDSVVRWSAA
;
A
#
# COMPACT_ATOMS: atom_id res chain seq x y z
N HIS A 1 5.57 -12.64 -11.40
CA HIS A 1 4.59 -13.69 -11.04
C HIS A 1 3.46 -13.59 -12.05
N LEU A 2 3.26 -14.59 -12.92
CA LEU A 2 2.20 -14.56 -13.93
C LEU A 2 0.83 -14.42 -13.24
N GLN A 3 0.26 -13.22 -13.29
CA GLN A 3 -1.15 -13.01 -13.01
C GLN A 3 -1.88 -13.26 -14.33
N THR A 4 -2.63 -14.36 -14.40
CA THR A 4 -3.58 -14.57 -15.47
C THR A 4 -4.70 -13.52 -15.38
N SER A 5 -5.35 -13.20 -16.51
CA SER A 5 -6.55 -12.34 -16.54
C SER A 5 -7.74 -12.96 -15.80
N SER A 6 -7.75 -14.29 -15.67
CA SER A 6 -8.59 -15.06 -14.76
C SER A 6 -7.95 -15.15 -13.37
N GLY A 7 -8.77 -15.34 -12.33
CA GLY A 7 -8.30 -15.68 -10.99
C GLY A 7 -7.44 -16.95 -10.94
N SER A 8 -7.03 -17.39 -9.74
CA SER A 8 -6.34 -18.66 -9.61
C SER A 8 -7.31 -19.84 -9.76
N ALA A 9 -6.80 -21.03 -10.04
CA ALA A 9 -7.61 -22.22 -10.22
C ALA A 9 -6.99 -23.39 -9.48
N ILE A 10 -7.82 -24.19 -8.82
CA ILE A 10 -7.42 -25.40 -8.12
C ILE A 10 -7.80 -26.59 -8.99
N TYR A 11 -6.80 -27.41 -9.31
CA TYR A 11 -6.97 -28.66 -10.05
C TYR A 11 -6.66 -29.84 -9.13
N LEU A 12 -7.49 -30.88 -9.21
CA LEU A 12 -7.16 -32.20 -8.68
C LEU A 12 -6.83 -33.10 -9.88
N ASP A 13 -5.58 -33.54 -9.94
CA ASP A 13 -4.97 -34.20 -11.10
C ASP A 13 -5.06 -33.36 -12.39
N SER A 14 -6.15 -33.47 -13.14
CA SER A 14 -6.42 -32.69 -14.37
C SER A 14 -7.86 -32.18 -14.43
N GLU A 15 -8.62 -32.34 -13.35
CA GLU A 15 -9.98 -31.85 -13.22
C GLU A 15 -9.95 -30.51 -12.46
N LEU A 16 -10.57 -29.49 -13.04
CA LEU A 16 -10.78 -28.21 -12.37
C LEU A 16 -11.80 -28.40 -11.26
N ILE A 17 -11.40 -28.13 -10.01
CA ILE A 17 -12.29 -28.28 -8.84
C ILE A 17 -12.70 -26.93 -8.24
N SER A 18 -11.96 -25.85 -8.48
CA SER A 18 -12.33 -24.51 -8.03
C SER A 18 -11.67 -23.41 -8.85
N GLU A 19 -12.37 -22.29 -9.00
CA GLU A 19 -11.81 -21.00 -9.39
C GLU A 19 -11.75 -20.10 -8.14
N GLU A 20 -10.62 -19.44 -7.96
CA GLU A 20 -10.22 -18.71 -6.75
C GLU A 20 -9.74 -17.29 -7.12
N GLY A 21 -9.56 -16.44 -6.11
CA GLY A 21 -9.09 -15.07 -6.30
C GLY A 21 -7.70 -14.98 -6.93
N ARG A 22 -7.29 -13.76 -7.30
CA ARG A 22 -5.97 -13.51 -7.93
C ARG A 22 -4.83 -13.66 -6.93
N SER A 23 -3.59 -13.69 -7.46
CA SER A 23 -2.36 -13.67 -6.66
C SER A 23 -2.33 -14.75 -5.57
N PRO A 24 -2.30 -16.04 -5.92
CA PRO A 24 -2.31 -17.10 -4.92
C PRO A 24 -1.06 -17.02 -4.03
N ALA A 25 -1.30 -17.09 -2.72
CA ALA A 25 -0.28 -17.28 -1.70
C ALA A 25 0.38 -18.66 -1.81
N ILE A 26 1.54 -18.84 -1.18
CA ILE A 26 2.18 -20.15 -1.10
C ILE A 26 1.33 -21.04 -0.19
N PRO A 27 0.78 -22.16 -0.69
CA PRO A 27 -0.11 -23.00 0.09
C PRO A 27 0.63 -23.77 1.18
N VAL A 28 -0.07 -24.07 2.27
CA VAL A 28 0.46 -24.82 3.41
C VAL A 28 -0.39 -26.04 3.68
N LYS A 29 0.27 -27.18 3.95
CA LYS A 29 -0.41 -28.43 4.28
C LYS A 29 -0.19 -28.80 5.76
N ILE A 30 -1.28 -29.10 6.47
CA ILE A 30 -1.27 -29.63 7.83
C ILE A 30 -2.17 -30.87 7.87
N GLY A 31 -1.57 -32.06 7.98
CA GLY A 31 -2.32 -33.32 7.92
C GLY A 31 -2.98 -33.54 6.55
N ASN A 32 -4.30 -33.75 6.54
CA ASN A 32 -5.12 -33.82 5.32
C ASN A 32 -5.69 -32.46 4.89
N LYS A 33 -5.39 -31.37 5.62
CA LYS A 33 -5.85 -30.02 5.29
C LYS A 33 -4.82 -29.25 4.49
N VAL A 34 -5.28 -28.53 3.47
CA VAL A 34 -4.48 -27.61 2.67
C VAL A 34 -5.09 -26.22 2.79
N TYR A 35 -4.26 -25.26 3.18
CA TYR A 35 -4.61 -23.87 3.35
C TYR A 35 -4.11 -23.08 2.15
N PHE A 36 -5.02 -22.30 1.58
CA PHE A 36 -4.77 -21.44 0.44
C PHE A 36 -5.11 -19.99 0.80
N GLY A 37 -4.44 -19.06 0.14
CA GLY A 37 -4.69 -17.63 0.25
C GLY A 37 -4.66 -17.00 -1.13
N THR A 38 -5.42 -15.93 -1.29
CA THR A 38 -5.48 -15.11 -2.50
C THR A 38 -5.64 -13.64 -2.10
N SER A 39 -5.61 -12.74 -3.06
CA SER A 39 -5.95 -11.33 -2.84
C SER A 39 -7.40 -11.10 -2.37
N GLU A 40 -8.24 -12.14 -2.31
CA GLU A 40 -9.67 -12.00 -1.97
C GLU A 40 -10.03 -12.78 -0.69
N SER A 41 -9.45 -13.96 -0.50
CA SER A 41 -9.78 -14.81 0.64
C SER A 41 -8.68 -15.79 1.02
N VAL A 42 -8.76 -16.26 2.26
CA VAL A 42 -8.07 -17.47 2.73
C VAL A 42 -9.08 -18.61 2.82
N SER A 43 -8.68 -19.81 2.44
CA SER A 43 -9.53 -20.99 2.44
C SER A 43 -8.80 -22.23 2.98
N VAL A 44 -9.59 -23.17 3.49
CA VAL A 44 -9.12 -24.48 3.93
C VAL A 44 -9.85 -25.58 3.17
N TRP A 45 -9.07 -26.51 2.64
CA TRP A 45 -9.52 -27.66 1.86
C TRP A 45 -9.13 -28.94 2.57
N VAL A 46 -10.06 -29.87 2.71
CA VAL A 46 -9.79 -31.22 3.23
C VAL A 46 -9.57 -32.12 2.02
N CYS A 47 -8.33 -32.58 1.85
CA CYS A 47 -7.90 -33.41 0.74
C CYS A 47 -7.54 -34.82 1.25
N GLU A 48 -8.47 -35.75 1.09
CA GLU A 48 -8.25 -37.18 1.31
C GLU A 48 -8.13 -37.90 -0.03
N THR A 49 -9.19 -38.58 -0.47
CA THR A 49 -9.33 -39.09 -1.85
C THR A 49 -9.77 -37.99 -2.81
N ASP A 50 -10.64 -37.11 -2.31
CA ASP A 50 -11.13 -35.90 -2.99
C ASP A 50 -10.75 -34.67 -2.16
N CYS A 51 -10.70 -33.50 -2.79
CA CYS A 51 -10.49 -32.22 -2.11
C CYS A 51 -11.82 -31.46 -1.99
N VAL A 52 -12.24 -31.16 -0.77
CA VAL A 52 -13.49 -30.44 -0.49
C VAL A 52 -13.19 -29.17 0.29
N LEU A 53 -13.79 -28.05 -0.12
CA LEU A 53 -13.74 -26.79 0.60
C LEU A 53 -14.42 -26.95 1.97
N GLU A 54 -13.67 -26.80 3.04
CA GLU A 54 -14.18 -26.84 4.42
C GLU A 54 -14.48 -25.44 4.94
N GLY A 55 -13.73 -24.42 4.50
CA GLY A 55 -13.85 -23.09 5.06
C GLY A 55 -13.23 -21.98 4.23
N ARG A 56 -13.75 -20.76 4.40
CA ARG A 56 -13.26 -19.53 3.74
C ARG A 56 -13.49 -18.32 4.63
N SER A 57 -12.52 -17.39 4.63
CA SER A 57 -12.62 -16.07 5.26
C SER A 57 -12.10 -14.99 4.32
N GLU A 58 -12.70 -13.81 4.35
CA GLU A 58 -12.23 -12.65 3.60
C GLU A 58 -10.93 -12.13 4.22
N PHE A 59 -9.83 -12.24 3.46
CA PHE A 59 -8.53 -11.73 3.86
C PHE A 59 -7.62 -11.63 2.63
N TYR A 60 -6.92 -10.51 2.49
CA TYR A 60 -5.99 -10.27 1.39
C TYR A 60 -4.61 -10.85 1.75
N THR A 61 -4.19 -11.91 1.07
CA THR A 61 -2.82 -12.45 1.22
C THR A 61 -2.32 -13.11 -0.06
N ASN A 62 -1.07 -12.85 -0.40
CA ASN A 62 -0.41 -13.45 -1.58
C ASN A 62 1.05 -13.83 -1.28
N GLY A 63 1.41 -13.95 0.00
CA GLY A 63 2.77 -14.27 0.45
C GLY A 63 2.91 -15.69 0.99
N GLU A 64 3.94 -15.91 1.80
CA GLU A 64 4.20 -17.19 2.45
C GLU A 64 3.36 -17.36 3.72
N ILE A 65 2.39 -18.29 3.67
CA ILE A 65 1.59 -18.67 4.84
C ILE A 65 2.50 -19.41 5.82
N THR A 66 2.44 -19.06 7.10
CA THR A 66 3.28 -19.66 8.14
C THR A 66 2.42 -20.35 9.20
N VAL A 67 2.90 -21.46 9.75
CA VAL A 67 2.25 -22.16 10.87
C VAL A 67 3.02 -21.91 12.16
N GLN A 68 2.32 -21.42 13.18
CA GLN A 68 2.81 -21.37 14.54
C GLN A 68 2.25 -22.56 15.33
N SER A 69 3.13 -23.46 15.77
CA SER A 69 2.74 -24.58 16.64
C SER A 69 2.78 -24.15 18.11
N LEU A 70 1.61 -24.11 18.76
CA LEU A 70 1.45 -23.87 20.19
C LEU A 70 0.98 -25.18 20.87
N GLY A 71 1.93 -26.07 21.16
CA GLY A 71 1.62 -27.39 21.71
C GLY A 71 0.86 -28.25 20.70
N ASP A 72 -0.38 -28.63 21.03
CA ASP A 72 -1.25 -29.42 20.15
C ASP A 72 -2.08 -28.54 19.17
N GLU A 73 -2.06 -27.22 19.36
CA GLU A 73 -2.77 -26.27 18.50
C GLU A 73 -1.83 -25.64 17.47
N SER A 74 -2.41 -25.24 16.34
CA SER A 74 -1.69 -24.56 15.25
C SER A 74 -2.45 -23.31 14.87
N VAL A 75 -1.75 -22.18 14.86
CA VAL A 75 -2.29 -20.90 14.36
C VAL A 75 -1.61 -20.61 13.03
N LEU A 76 -2.41 -20.30 12.01
CA LEU A 76 -1.87 -19.86 10.73
C LEU A 76 -1.69 -18.35 10.73
N TRP A 77 -0.63 -17.93 10.04
CA TRP A 77 -0.27 -16.54 9.85
C TRP A 77 -0.18 -16.22 8.35
N TYR A 78 -0.75 -15.09 7.97
CA TYR A 78 -0.93 -14.65 6.60
C TYR A 78 -0.32 -13.25 6.43
N PRO A 79 0.75 -13.08 5.65
CA PRO A 79 1.27 -11.75 5.36
C PRO A 79 0.25 -10.97 4.51
N ARG A 80 -0.08 -9.74 4.94
CA ARG A 80 -0.99 -8.86 4.21
C ARG A 80 -0.22 -7.95 3.27
N ASN A 81 -0.19 -8.33 1.99
CA ASN A 81 0.56 -7.59 0.97
C ASN A 81 -0.20 -6.35 0.44
N THR A 82 -0.43 -5.40 1.33
CA THR A 82 -1.06 -4.10 1.03
C THR A 82 -0.26 -2.98 1.68
N GLN A 83 -0.48 -1.73 1.27
CA GLN A 83 0.20 -0.57 1.88
C GLN A 83 -0.07 -0.46 3.39
N GLN A 84 -1.24 -0.87 3.87
CA GLN A 84 -1.56 -0.91 5.29
C GLN A 84 -0.78 -2.00 6.05
N GLY A 85 -0.23 -2.99 5.34
CA GLY A 85 0.59 -4.06 5.88
C GLY A 85 -0.07 -4.90 6.97
N GLY A 86 0.78 -5.46 7.83
CA GLY A 86 0.38 -6.31 8.96
C GLY A 86 0.34 -7.79 8.62
N TRP A 87 0.07 -8.60 9.64
CA TRP A 87 -0.01 -10.05 9.53
C TRP A 87 -1.34 -10.55 10.09
N GLY A 88 -2.14 -11.16 9.22
CA GLY A 88 -3.35 -11.85 9.64
C GLY A 88 -3.01 -13.12 10.40
N TYR A 89 -3.78 -13.49 11.41
CA TYR A 89 -3.66 -14.79 12.06
C TYR A 89 -5.04 -15.37 12.41
N GLY A 90 -5.15 -16.69 12.29
CA GLY A 90 -6.40 -17.41 12.54
C GLY A 90 -6.62 -18.57 11.57
N ILE A 91 -7.83 -19.12 11.62
CA ILE A 91 -8.24 -20.28 10.81
C ILE A 91 -9.34 -19.82 9.84
N PRO A 92 -9.33 -20.25 8.56
CA PRO A 92 -10.42 -19.94 7.64
C PRO A 92 -11.76 -20.48 8.16
N SER A 93 -12.86 -19.77 7.86
CA SER A 93 -14.20 -19.84 8.48
C SER A 93 -14.40 -19.02 9.76
N GLU A 94 -13.33 -18.47 10.33
CA GLU A 94 -13.39 -17.52 11.43
C GLU A 94 -12.91 -16.14 10.98
N GLU A 95 -13.13 -15.12 11.82
CA GLU A 95 -12.57 -13.79 11.59
C GLU A 95 -11.04 -13.86 11.71
N ILE A 96 -10.34 -13.42 10.67
CA ILE A 96 -8.87 -13.34 10.67
C ILE A 96 -8.46 -12.10 11.45
N GLN A 97 -7.78 -12.31 12.57
CA GLN A 97 -7.29 -11.21 13.41
C GLN A 97 -6.05 -10.59 12.78
N LEU A 98 -5.83 -9.30 13.02
CA LEU A 98 -4.68 -8.58 12.49
C LEU A 98 -3.67 -8.29 13.60
N PHE A 99 -2.41 -8.60 13.32
CA PHE A 99 -1.26 -8.11 14.06
C PHE A 99 -0.62 -6.97 13.28
N SER A 100 -0.45 -5.83 13.97
CA SER A 100 0.11 -4.60 13.40
C SER A 100 1.36 -4.14 14.15
N SER A 101 2.18 -3.35 13.47
CA SER A 101 3.43 -2.77 13.96
C SER A 101 3.61 -1.33 13.47
N SER A 102 4.59 -0.62 14.02
CA SER A 102 4.95 0.73 13.54
C SER A 102 5.65 0.75 12.17
N HIS A 103 5.94 -0.43 11.60
CA HIS A 103 6.60 -0.58 10.31
C HIS A 103 5.76 -1.41 9.34
N ASP A 104 4.44 -1.38 9.50
CA ASP A 104 3.55 -2.07 8.58
C ASP A 104 3.60 -1.43 7.19
N THR A 105 3.75 -2.29 6.21
CA THR A 105 3.73 -2.02 4.77
C THR A 105 3.56 -3.35 4.06
N TYR A 106 3.67 -3.37 2.74
CA TYR A 106 3.68 -4.57 1.92
C TYR A 106 4.56 -5.67 2.52
N THR A 107 3.99 -6.86 2.69
CA THR A 107 4.67 -8.03 3.23
C THR A 107 4.30 -9.26 2.41
N THR A 108 5.34 -9.97 1.98
CA THR A 108 5.23 -11.27 1.31
C THR A 108 5.92 -12.39 2.08
N ALA A 109 6.86 -12.07 2.95
CA ALA A 109 7.64 -13.03 3.71
C ALA A 109 6.83 -13.69 4.83
N GLY A 110 7.06 -14.99 5.01
CA GLY A 110 6.55 -15.74 6.13
C GLY A 110 7.17 -15.27 7.44
N MET A 111 6.49 -15.57 8.53
CA MET A 111 6.99 -15.29 9.87
C MET A 111 7.92 -16.40 10.35
N SER A 112 8.78 -16.09 11.31
CA SER A 112 9.58 -17.12 11.99
C SER A 112 9.37 -17.05 13.49
N PHE A 113 9.32 -18.22 14.13
CA PHE A 113 9.11 -18.36 15.57
C PHE A 113 10.37 -18.93 16.24
N GLY A 114 10.78 -18.31 17.35
CA GLY A 114 11.88 -18.76 18.20
C GLY A 114 11.41 -19.70 19.32
N PRO A 115 12.34 -20.48 19.91
CA PRO A 115 12.01 -21.49 20.91
C PRO A 115 11.49 -20.93 22.25
N ASN A 116 11.68 -19.63 22.52
CA ASN A 116 11.19 -18.98 23.74
C ASN A 116 10.04 -18.00 23.47
N GLY A 117 9.35 -18.16 22.33
CA GLY A 117 8.25 -17.28 21.93
C GLY A 117 8.72 -15.99 21.26
N GLU A 118 9.94 -15.97 20.73
CA GLU A 118 10.37 -14.89 19.83
C GLU A 118 9.60 -14.99 18.51
N MET A 119 9.32 -13.83 17.89
CA MET A 119 8.67 -13.76 16.59
C MET A 119 9.44 -12.80 15.70
N ALA A 120 9.72 -13.20 14.47
CA ALA A 120 10.41 -12.38 13.48
C ALA A 120 9.54 -12.17 12.25
N PHE A 121 9.44 -10.91 11.82
CA PHE A 121 8.57 -10.43 10.73
C PHE A 121 9.41 -9.63 9.75
N GLY A 122 9.33 -9.96 8.47
CA GLY A 122 9.98 -9.22 7.39
C GLY A 122 8.94 -8.54 6.49
N ASN A 123 9.18 -7.29 6.13
CA ASN A 123 8.39 -6.58 5.12
C ASN A 123 9.21 -6.29 3.86
N ASP A 124 8.52 -5.88 2.80
CA ASP A 124 9.11 -5.63 1.48
C ASP A 124 9.94 -4.32 1.45
N ALA A 125 9.83 -3.48 2.49
CA ALA A 125 10.69 -2.31 2.70
C ALA A 125 12.06 -2.66 3.32
N GLY A 126 12.38 -3.95 3.47
CA GLY A 126 13.66 -4.41 4.01
C GLY A 126 13.79 -4.27 5.53
N VAL A 127 12.68 -4.10 6.24
CA VAL A 127 12.66 -4.02 7.71
C VAL A 127 12.39 -5.41 8.30
N LEU A 128 13.29 -5.86 9.17
CA LEU A 128 13.11 -7.05 10.00
C LEU A 128 12.75 -6.61 11.43
N MET A 129 11.57 -7.03 11.89
CA MET A 129 11.10 -6.79 13.25
C MET A 129 11.19 -8.07 14.06
N VAL A 130 11.71 -7.98 15.28
CA VAL A 130 11.84 -9.13 16.19
C VAL A 130 11.21 -8.79 17.53
N PHE A 131 10.22 -9.58 17.93
CA PHE A 131 9.52 -9.46 19.21
C PHE A 131 9.97 -10.60 20.12
N SER A 132 10.49 -10.26 21.31
CA SER A 132 10.86 -11.24 22.32
C SER A 132 9.70 -11.40 23.30
N GLY A 133 9.18 -12.63 23.46
CA GLY A 133 7.94 -13.00 24.16
C GLY A 133 7.82 -12.67 25.66
N LYS A 134 7.98 -11.41 26.08
CA LYS A 134 7.69 -10.91 27.43
C LYS A 134 6.86 -9.63 27.50
N GLY A 135 6.42 -9.09 26.37
CA GLY A 135 5.48 -7.97 26.32
C GLY A 135 4.20 -8.41 25.63
N ASN A 136 3.06 -8.18 26.26
CA ASN A 136 1.73 -8.50 25.76
C ASN A 136 1.58 -8.13 24.28
N LEU A 137 1.16 -9.11 23.47
CA LEU A 137 0.42 -8.84 22.24
C LEU A 137 -0.92 -8.25 22.66
N GLU A 138 -0.95 -6.96 22.96
CA GLU A 138 -2.21 -6.23 23.05
C GLU A 138 -2.76 -6.15 21.62
N SER A 139 -3.80 -6.95 21.38
CA SER A 139 -4.67 -6.80 20.23
C SER A 139 -5.11 -5.34 20.18
N SER A 140 -4.56 -4.59 19.23
CA SER A 140 -5.09 -3.28 18.91
C SER A 140 -6.38 -3.52 18.14
N GLN A 141 -7.48 -3.68 18.88
CA GLN A 141 -8.82 -3.53 18.31
C GLN A 141 -8.90 -2.09 17.77
N GLU A 142 -8.73 -1.92 16.46
CA GLU A 142 -9.31 -0.78 15.77
C GLU A 142 -10.83 -0.97 15.81
N ALA A 143 -11.43 -0.52 16.90
CA ALA A 143 -12.85 -0.23 16.94
C ALA A 143 -13.06 1.00 16.05
N ASP A 144 -13.46 0.72 14.81
CA ASP A 144 -14.04 1.68 13.90
C ASP A 144 -15.29 2.28 14.57
N SER A 145 -15.08 3.38 15.28
CA SER A 145 -16.16 4.15 15.90
C SER A 145 -15.96 5.59 15.48
N ASN A 146 -16.66 5.95 14.40
CA ASN A 146 -17.04 7.32 14.08
C ASN A 146 -17.89 7.89 15.23
N SER A 147 -17.24 8.20 16.34
CA SER A 147 -17.75 9.08 17.37
C SER A 147 -16.69 10.15 17.59
N SER A 148 -16.99 11.36 17.13
CA SER A 148 -16.29 12.59 17.48
C SER A 148 -16.52 12.88 18.98
N GLY A 149 -15.97 12.04 19.83
CA GLY A 149 -15.82 12.23 21.26
C GLY A 149 -14.39 12.68 21.52
N PHE A 150 -14.23 13.82 22.20
CA PHE A 150 -12.92 14.29 22.65
C PHE A 150 -12.26 13.24 23.55
N GLN A 151 -11.42 12.37 22.96
CA GLN A 151 -10.56 11.46 23.71
C GLN A 151 -9.36 12.27 24.21
N ALA A 152 -9.44 12.70 25.48
CA ALA A 152 -8.36 13.42 26.12
C ALA A 152 -7.15 12.48 26.33
N HIS A 153 -6.17 12.50 25.43
CA HIS A 153 -4.89 11.84 25.67
C HIS A 153 -4.23 12.36 26.96
N PRO A 154 -3.43 11.54 27.68
CA PRO A 154 -2.73 11.93 28.91
C PRO A 154 -1.97 13.28 28.81
N ALA A 155 -1.47 13.62 27.63
CA ALA A 155 -0.79 14.88 27.37
C ALA A 155 -1.68 16.14 27.42
N HIS A 156 -2.97 16.02 27.13
CA HIS A 156 -3.91 17.13 27.28
C HIS A 156 -4.07 17.52 28.75
N PHE A 157 -4.08 16.54 29.67
CA PHE A 157 -4.09 16.81 31.10
C PHE A 157 -2.82 17.53 31.57
N LEU A 158 -1.66 17.17 31.00
CA LEU A 158 -0.40 17.84 31.28
C LEU A 158 -0.40 19.30 30.78
N MET A 159 -0.88 19.57 29.57
CA MET A 159 -1.05 20.94 29.05
C MET A 159 -2.00 21.78 29.92
N VAL A 160 -3.16 21.23 30.27
CA VAL A 160 -4.12 21.90 31.15
C VAL A 160 -3.50 22.18 32.53
N GLY A 161 -2.78 21.22 33.09
CA GLY A 161 -2.06 21.40 34.36
C GLY A 161 -1.00 22.50 34.30
N LEU A 162 -0.24 22.58 33.20
CA LEU A 162 0.74 23.65 32.99
C LEU A 162 0.08 25.02 32.84
N LEU A 163 -1.02 25.12 32.09
CA LEU A 163 -1.79 26.37 31.94
C LEU A 163 -2.37 26.86 33.28
N LEU A 164 -2.93 25.95 34.08
CA LEU A 164 -3.42 26.27 35.42
C LEU A 164 -2.28 26.68 36.36
N GLY A 165 -1.11 26.02 36.27
CA GLY A 165 0.09 26.40 37.01
C GLY A 165 0.61 27.78 36.64
N ILE A 166 0.59 28.15 35.35
CA ILE A 166 0.95 29.48 34.87
C ILE A 166 -0.05 30.53 35.40
N ALA A 167 -1.35 30.27 35.29
CA ALA A 167 -2.39 31.19 35.79
C ALA A 167 -2.27 31.42 37.30
N TYR A 168 -2.04 30.36 38.08
CA TYR A 168 -1.79 30.45 39.52
C TYR A 168 -0.51 31.22 39.84
N SER A 169 0.57 30.98 39.10
CA SER A 169 1.83 31.69 39.28
C SER A 169 1.74 33.18 38.94
N MET A 170 0.95 33.54 37.93
CA MET A 170 0.66 34.92 37.57
C MET A 170 -0.17 35.62 38.65
N TYR A 171 -1.18 34.94 39.20
CA TYR A 171 -1.96 35.45 40.32
C TYR A 171 -1.09 35.73 41.54
N ASN A 172 -0.12 34.85 41.83
CA ASN A 172 0.82 35.02 42.95
C ASN A 172 2.01 35.95 42.63
N SER A 173 2.00 36.64 41.48
CA SER A 173 3.06 37.56 41.02
C SER A 173 4.47 36.96 40.97
N ASN A 174 4.60 35.63 40.87
CA ASN A 174 5.89 34.95 40.80
C ASN A 174 6.36 34.86 39.35
N ARG A 175 7.10 35.89 38.91
CA ARG A 175 7.61 36.00 37.54
C ARG A 175 8.62 34.92 37.15
N ASP A 176 9.43 34.44 38.09
CA ASP A 176 10.41 33.37 37.83
C ASP A 176 9.71 32.04 37.51
N LEU A 177 8.73 31.65 38.33
CA LEU A 177 7.95 30.44 38.12
C LEU A 177 7.09 30.52 36.84
N THR A 178 6.56 31.70 36.52
CA THR A 178 5.78 31.94 35.29
C THR A 178 6.64 31.69 34.04
N ASN A 179 7.87 32.22 34.02
CA ASN A 179 8.79 32.02 32.90
C ASN A 179 9.18 30.55 32.75
N LYS A 180 9.46 29.85 33.86
CA LYS A 180 9.82 28.42 33.84
C LYS A 180 8.70 27.53 33.31
N LEU A 181 7.47 27.76 33.79
CA LEU A 181 6.30 27.01 33.32
C LEU A 181 5.93 27.37 31.88
N GLY A 182 6.11 28.62 31.46
CA GLY A 182 5.89 29.06 30.08
C GLY A 182 6.87 28.42 29.09
N VAL A 183 8.16 28.37 29.42
CA VAL A 183 9.16 27.67 28.60
C VAL A 183 8.85 26.17 28.51
N LEU A 184 8.43 25.56 29.64
CA LEU A 184 8.04 24.15 29.66
C LEU A 184 6.80 23.88 28.80
N LEU A 185 5.80 24.75 28.83
CA LEU A 185 4.61 24.65 27.97
C LEU A 185 4.98 24.73 26.48
N ILE A 186 5.84 25.68 26.10
CA ILE A 186 6.32 25.83 24.72
C ILE A 186 7.04 24.56 24.27
N LEU A 187 7.88 23.97 25.13
CA LEU A 187 8.57 22.73 24.83
C LEU A 187 7.60 21.56 24.58
N VAL A 188 6.58 21.40 25.41
CA VAL A 188 5.57 20.36 25.22
C VAL A 188 4.83 20.57 23.90
N VAL A 189 4.37 21.79 23.62
CA VAL A 189 3.69 22.10 22.35
C VAL A 189 4.59 21.82 21.15
N ALA A 190 5.87 22.17 21.23
CA ALA A 190 6.83 21.88 20.15
C ALA A 190 6.95 20.38 19.89
N ILE A 191 7.08 19.56 20.94
CA ILE A 191 7.15 18.09 20.81
C ILE A 191 5.87 17.53 20.17
N PHE A 192 4.70 18.05 20.53
CA PHE A 192 3.42 17.64 19.94
C PHE A 192 3.26 18.07 18.49
N ALA A 193 3.81 19.23 18.12
CA ALA A 193 3.77 19.72 16.76
C ALA A 193 4.81 19.06 15.84
N LEU A 194 5.88 18.45 16.39
CA LEU A 194 6.97 17.86 15.60
C LEU A 194 6.51 16.84 14.54
N PRO A 195 5.62 15.87 14.84
CA PRO A 195 5.15 14.92 13.83
C PRO A 195 4.44 15.61 12.66
N SER A 196 3.50 16.51 12.96
CA SER A 196 2.75 17.23 11.93
C SER A 196 3.62 18.19 11.13
N VAL A 197 4.57 18.85 11.79
CA VAL A 197 5.56 19.70 11.13
C VAL A 197 6.41 18.82 10.21
N SER A 198 6.95 17.70 10.69
CA SER A 198 7.73 16.77 9.88
C SER A 198 6.96 16.23 8.68
N GLU A 199 5.67 15.92 8.85
CA GLU A 199 4.80 15.46 7.76
C GLU A 199 4.58 16.55 6.70
N MET A 200 4.32 17.79 7.14
CA MET A 200 4.19 18.94 6.22
C MET A 200 5.50 19.23 5.49
N TRP A 201 6.65 19.16 6.19
CA TRP A 201 7.95 19.33 5.57
C TRP A 201 8.28 18.21 4.59
N SER A 202 7.94 16.95 4.91
CA SER A 202 8.12 15.83 3.98
C SER A 202 7.31 16.06 2.70
N LYS A 203 6.01 16.36 2.84
CA LYS A 203 5.13 16.67 1.69
C LYS A 203 5.62 17.85 0.85
N GLU A 204 6.25 18.83 1.46
CA GLU A 204 6.77 19.99 0.74
C GLU A 204 8.14 19.71 0.10
N VAL A 205 8.98 18.87 0.73
CA VAL A 205 10.23 18.38 0.14
C VAL A 205 9.94 17.50 -1.07
N ASP A 206 8.92 16.64 -0.99
CA ASP A 206 8.50 15.77 -2.09
C ASP A 206 8.09 16.58 -3.33
N LYS A 207 7.38 17.72 -3.13
CA LYS A 207 7.07 18.68 -4.21
C LYS A 207 8.28 19.43 -4.76
N LEU A 208 9.33 19.61 -3.95
CA LEU A 208 10.55 20.31 -4.37
C LEU A 208 11.51 19.40 -5.15
N THR A 209 11.24 18.09 -5.16
CA THR A 209 11.97 17.08 -5.96
C THR A 209 11.38 16.82 -7.33
N GLU A 210 10.33 17.55 -7.76
CA GLU A 210 9.76 17.43 -9.10
C GLU A 210 10.68 18.08 -10.18
N GLY A 211 11.26 17.22 -11.03
CA GLY A 211 11.91 17.51 -12.32
C GLY A 211 13.41 17.14 -12.43
N PRO A 212 13.87 16.21 -13.33
CA PRO A 212 13.16 15.44 -14.35
C PRO A 212 13.33 13.92 -14.17
N GLY A 213 12.30 13.24 -13.68
CA GLY A 213 12.22 11.82 -13.98
C GLY A 213 11.73 11.70 -15.42
N ASP A 214 12.56 11.15 -16.31
CA ASP A 214 12.21 10.84 -17.72
C ASP A 214 12.30 11.96 -18.79
N TRP A 215 12.82 13.14 -18.46
CA TRP A 215 13.10 14.16 -19.49
C TRP A 215 14.28 13.79 -20.40
N ASN A 216 14.15 14.01 -21.71
CA ASN A 216 15.23 13.81 -22.69
C ASN A 216 15.77 15.15 -23.20
N ASP A 217 17.08 15.40 -22.99
CA ASP A 217 17.78 16.61 -23.41
C ASP A 217 17.81 16.85 -24.93
N ASN A 218 17.43 15.85 -25.73
CA ASN A 218 17.33 15.99 -27.19
C ASN A 218 15.95 16.49 -27.66
N TRP A 219 14.97 16.62 -26.75
CA TRP A 219 13.67 17.18 -27.07
C TRP A 219 13.74 18.71 -27.28
N PRO A 220 12.81 19.30 -28.05
CA PRO A 220 12.78 20.75 -28.25
C PRO A 220 12.67 21.53 -26.94
N ASP A 221 13.47 22.60 -26.79
CA ASP A 221 13.38 23.51 -25.64
C ASP A 221 11.98 24.11 -25.43
N SER A 222 11.16 24.16 -26.49
CA SER A 222 9.77 24.62 -26.42
C SER A 222 8.85 23.71 -25.62
N TRP A 223 9.27 22.48 -25.33
CA TRP A 223 8.52 21.53 -24.51
C TRP A 223 8.85 21.66 -23.02
N ILE A 224 9.88 22.42 -22.65
CA ILE A 224 10.26 22.60 -21.24
C ILE A 224 9.11 23.29 -20.50
N GLY A 225 8.70 22.72 -19.37
CA GLY A 225 7.59 23.24 -18.58
C GLY A 225 6.22 22.97 -19.22
N THR A 226 6.14 21.96 -20.09
CA THR A 226 4.91 21.50 -20.72
C THR A 226 4.77 20.00 -20.55
N GLN A 227 3.58 19.48 -20.79
CA GLN A 227 3.32 18.05 -20.72
C GLN A 227 3.86 17.34 -21.96
N VAL A 228 4.48 16.18 -21.75
CA VAL A 228 5.06 15.34 -22.80
C VAL A 228 4.53 13.92 -22.68
N VAL A 229 4.25 13.26 -23.81
CA VAL A 229 3.90 11.84 -23.88
C VAL A 229 4.89 11.13 -24.79
N VAL A 230 5.37 9.98 -24.35
CA VAL A 230 6.28 9.12 -25.09
C VAL A 230 5.62 7.76 -25.30
N PHE A 231 5.54 7.29 -26.54
CA PHE A 231 5.05 5.96 -26.91
C PHE A 231 6.23 5.09 -27.34
N GLU A 232 6.56 4.06 -26.57
CA GLU A 232 7.55 3.05 -26.94
C GLU A 232 6.89 1.94 -27.77
N LEU A 233 6.71 2.19 -29.06
CA LEU A 233 6.13 1.23 -29.98
C LEU A 233 7.19 0.21 -30.44
N PRO A 234 6.79 -1.00 -30.88
CA PRO A 234 7.73 -1.99 -31.44
C PRO A 234 8.55 -1.46 -32.64
N ASP A 235 7.99 -0.51 -33.38
CA ASP A 235 8.63 0.12 -34.54
C ASP A 235 9.53 1.32 -34.19
N GLY A 236 9.53 1.75 -32.92
CA GLY A 236 10.36 2.84 -32.41
C GLY A 236 9.63 3.74 -31.40
N GLU A 237 10.42 4.60 -30.75
CA GLU A 237 9.90 5.59 -29.81
C GLU A 237 9.31 6.80 -30.56
N VAL A 238 8.11 7.23 -30.16
CA VAL A 238 7.45 8.45 -30.64
C VAL A 238 7.15 9.35 -29.46
N ALA A 239 7.71 10.56 -29.43
CA ALA A 239 7.47 11.55 -28.37
C ALA A 239 6.71 12.77 -28.91
N ILE A 240 5.72 13.24 -28.14
CA ILE A 240 4.91 14.43 -28.41
C ILE A 240 4.94 15.30 -27.15
N GLY A 241 5.32 16.56 -27.28
CA GLY A 241 5.34 17.52 -26.18
C GLY A 241 4.86 18.90 -26.59
N GLY A 242 4.86 19.85 -25.65
CA GLY A 242 4.23 21.16 -25.85
C GLY A 242 2.73 21.15 -25.51
N LEU A 243 2.26 20.09 -24.84
CA LEU A 243 0.88 19.92 -24.42
C LEU A 243 0.63 20.66 -23.11
N SER A 244 -0.59 21.15 -22.90
CA SER A 244 -0.95 21.83 -21.65
C SER A 244 -2.45 21.76 -21.40
N GLY A 245 -2.83 21.85 -20.12
CA GLY A 245 -4.22 21.90 -19.68
C GLY A 245 -4.90 20.54 -19.51
N TYR A 246 -4.15 19.45 -19.52
CA TYR A 246 -4.66 18.11 -19.21
C TYR A 246 -4.44 17.79 -17.73
N GLU A 247 -5.43 17.18 -17.08
CA GLU A 247 -5.39 16.93 -15.64
C GLU A 247 -4.98 15.48 -15.30
N ASN A 248 -5.17 14.55 -16.24
CA ASN A 248 -4.84 13.15 -16.05
C ASN A 248 -4.17 12.51 -17.28
N VAL A 249 -3.59 11.33 -17.06
CA VAL A 249 -2.87 10.55 -18.08
C VAL A 249 -3.76 10.22 -19.27
N GLU A 250 -5.03 9.91 -19.05
CA GLU A 250 -5.97 9.59 -20.13
C GLU A 250 -6.14 10.75 -21.11
N GLN A 251 -6.50 11.93 -20.61
CA GLN A 251 -6.72 13.11 -21.44
C GLN A 251 -5.45 13.51 -22.18
N LEU A 252 -4.30 13.47 -21.49
CA LEU A 252 -3.01 13.81 -22.05
C LEU A 252 -2.59 12.81 -23.15
N THR A 253 -2.82 11.51 -22.92
CA THR A 253 -2.51 10.44 -23.87
C THR A 253 -3.38 10.53 -25.12
N ASP A 254 -4.69 10.75 -24.97
CA ASP A 254 -5.61 10.89 -26.10
C ASP A 254 -5.24 12.10 -26.97
N ALA A 255 -4.85 13.21 -26.35
CA ALA A 255 -4.39 14.40 -27.05
C ALA A 255 -3.08 14.17 -27.81
N ALA A 256 -2.09 13.56 -27.15
CA ALA A 256 -0.82 13.24 -27.76
C ALA A 256 -0.96 12.24 -28.92
N ALA A 257 -1.79 11.21 -28.75
CA ALA A 257 -2.04 10.21 -29.78
C ALA A 257 -2.74 10.84 -30.99
N LEU A 258 -3.71 11.74 -30.77
CA LEU A 258 -4.35 12.49 -31.84
C LEU A 258 -3.36 13.35 -32.63
N GLU A 259 -2.41 14.01 -31.96
CA GLU A 259 -1.36 14.82 -32.61
C GLU A 259 -0.33 13.95 -33.35
N ALA A 260 0.03 12.80 -32.79
CA ALA A 260 0.91 11.81 -33.42
C ALA A 260 0.26 11.05 -34.59
N GLY A 261 -1.07 11.04 -34.67
CA GLY A 261 -1.82 10.20 -35.59
C GLY A 261 -1.82 8.71 -35.20
N ILE A 262 -1.66 8.42 -33.91
CA ILE A 262 -1.70 7.07 -33.33
C ILE A 262 -3.15 6.74 -32.98
N ASP A 263 -3.64 5.58 -33.43
CA ASP A 263 -4.95 5.07 -33.02
C ASP A 263 -4.84 4.42 -31.64
N VAL A 264 -5.73 4.77 -30.72
CA VAL A 264 -5.74 4.25 -29.35
C VAL A 264 -7.01 3.44 -29.15
N GLU A 265 -6.84 2.14 -28.93
CA GLU A 265 -7.98 1.28 -28.58
C GLU A 265 -8.06 1.13 -27.07
N LYS A 266 -9.24 1.43 -26.52
CA LYS A 266 -9.56 1.28 -25.10
C LYS A 266 -10.63 0.22 -24.91
N GLN A 267 -10.52 -0.54 -23.84
CA GLN A 267 -11.53 -1.46 -23.38
C GLN A 267 -11.98 -1.09 -21.97
N SER A 268 -13.30 -1.03 -21.76
CA SER A 268 -13.87 -0.73 -20.45
C SER A 268 -13.92 -2.01 -19.61
N PHE A 269 -13.38 -1.94 -18.39
CA PHE A 269 -13.44 -2.99 -17.38
C PHE A 269 -14.16 -2.48 -16.12
N SER A 270 -14.46 -3.37 -15.17
CA SER A 270 -15.11 -3.01 -13.90
C SER A 270 -14.27 -2.08 -13.01
N ILE A 271 -12.98 -1.91 -13.33
CA ILE A 271 -12.02 -1.07 -12.61
C ILE A 271 -11.62 0.21 -13.36
N GLY A 272 -12.21 0.47 -14.53
CA GLY A 272 -11.89 1.63 -15.37
C GLY A 272 -11.62 1.27 -16.83
N GLU A 273 -11.27 2.26 -17.63
CA GLU A 273 -10.85 2.07 -19.02
C GLU A 273 -9.36 1.73 -19.08
N MET A 274 -9.01 0.78 -19.94
CA MET A 274 -7.64 0.33 -20.14
C MET A 274 -7.29 0.42 -21.62
N ILE A 275 -6.10 0.94 -21.94
CA ILE A 275 -5.58 0.95 -23.30
C ILE A 275 -5.09 -0.47 -23.62
N VAL A 276 -5.59 -1.03 -24.72
CA VAL A 276 -5.25 -2.38 -25.19
C VAL A 276 -4.37 -2.38 -26.43
N SER A 277 -4.36 -1.27 -27.17
CA SER A 277 -3.59 -1.14 -28.42
C SER A 277 -3.20 0.30 -28.70
N PHE A 278 -1.98 0.47 -29.22
CA PHE A 278 -1.53 1.69 -29.90
C PHE A 278 -1.18 1.34 -31.35
N ASP A 279 -1.81 2.00 -32.32
CA ASP A 279 -1.59 1.84 -33.76
C ASP A 279 -1.68 0.36 -34.25
N GLY A 280 -2.63 -0.38 -33.69
CA GLY A 280 -2.85 -1.81 -34.02
C GLY A 280 -1.87 -2.78 -33.36
N HIS A 281 -0.95 -2.29 -32.51
CA HIS A 281 -0.08 -3.12 -31.69
C HIS A 281 -0.78 -3.54 -30.38
N GLU A 282 -1.46 -4.68 -30.43
CA GLU A 282 -1.97 -5.37 -29.24
C GLU A 282 -0.82 -6.14 -28.55
N LEU A 283 -0.56 -5.82 -27.28
CA LEU A 283 0.45 -6.48 -26.43
C LEU A 283 -0.23 -7.17 -25.25
N GLU A 284 0.54 -7.93 -24.44
CA GLU A 284 0.03 -8.56 -23.21
C GLU A 284 -0.48 -7.52 -22.19
N GLY A 285 -0.01 -6.28 -22.31
CA GLY A 285 -0.53 -5.09 -21.64
C GLY A 285 0.29 -3.86 -22.01
N TRP A 286 -0.32 -2.68 -21.92
CA TRP A 286 0.37 -1.40 -21.97
C TRP A 286 0.48 -0.84 -20.55
N GLU A 287 1.69 -0.49 -20.14
CA GLU A 287 1.95 0.19 -18.87
C GLU A 287 2.40 1.62 -19.10
N PHE A 288 2.17 2.48 -18.11
CA PHE A 288 2.63 3.85 -18.15
C PHE A 288 3.36 4.26 -16.87
N THR A 289 4.27 5.22 -17.02
CA THR A 289 4.87 5.97 -15.92
C THR A 289 4.53 7.44 -16.05
N VAL A 290 4.51 8.14 -14.92
CA VAL A 290 4.45 9.61 -14.86
C VAL A 290 5.76 10.05 -14.21
N ASP A 291 6.51 10.87 -14.91
CA ASP A 291 7.83 11.37 -14.49
C ASP A 291 8.78 10.24 -14.07
N GLY A 292 8.79 9.15 -14.85
CA GLY A 292 9.63 7.97 -14.60
C GLY A 292 9.16 7.06 -13.46
N GLU A 293 8.06 7.39 -12.77
CA GLU A 293 7.50 6.59 -11.68
C GLU A 293 6.22 5.86 -12.10
N ARG A 294 6.06 4.62 -11.64
CA ARG A 294 4.83 3.84 -11.86
C ARG A 294 3.72 4.36 -10.97
N THR A 295 2.53 4.55 -11.53
CA THR A 295 1.36 4.96 -10.74
C THR A 295 0.54 3.74 -10.30
N PRO A 296 -0.06 3.75 -9.09
CA PRO A 296 -0.89 2.65 -8.60
C PRO A 296 -2.35 2.73 -9.07
N VAL A 297 -2.70 3.72 -9.90
CA VAL A 297 -4.06 4.03 -10.33
C VAL A 297 -4.17 3.98 -11.86
N GLY A 298 -5.39 3.84 -12.37
CA GLY A 298 -5.64 3.81 -13.82
C GLY A 298 -5.50 5.18 -14.49
N ILE A 299 -5.51 5.18 -15.83
CA ILE A 299 -5.29 6.38 -16.66
C ILE A 299 -6.21 7.56 -16.37
N SER A 300 -7.45 7.30 -15.92
CA SER A 300 -8.44 8.32 -15.64
C SER A 300 -8.22 9.05 -14.31
N GLU A 301 -7.50 8.41 -13.37
CA GLU A 301 -7.25 8.89 -12.01
C GLU A 301 -5.78 9.31 -11.80
N ALA A 302 -4.86 8.85 -12.65
CA ALA A 302 -3.46 9.24 -12.60
C ALA A 302 -3.32 10.73 -12.99
N ALA A 303 -3.09 11.58 -12.00
CA ALA A 303 -2.91 13.02 -12.19
C ALA A 303 -1.57 13.34 -12.86
N VAL A 304 -1.56 14.41 -13.68
CA VAL A 304 -0.35 14.95 -14.31
C VAL A 304 -0.18 16.43 -13.93
N SER A 305 1.06 16.86 -13.71
CA SER A 305 1.39 18.27 -13.47
C SER A 305 1.47 19.05 -14.79
N GLU A 306 1.72 20.36 -14.72
CA GLU A 306 1.86 21.22 -15.90
C GLU A 306 3.10 20.87 -16.77
N ASP A 307 4.05 20.13 -16.21
CA ASP A 307 5.34 19.78 -16.82
C ASP A 307 5.67 18.28 -16.78
N SER A 308 4.68 17.43 -16.53
CA SER A 308 4.85 15.97 -16.46
C SER A 308 5.21 15.31 -17.79
N VAL A 309 6.03 14.26 -17.70
CA VAL A 309 6.33 13.31 -18.78
C VAL A 309 5.60 12.00 -18.53
N VAL A 310 4.69 11.62 -19.44
CA VAL A 310 4.04 10.30 -19.44
C VAL A 310 4.74 9.40 -20.44
N ARG A 311 5.18 8.22 -20.03
CA ARG A 311 5.77 7.23 -20.94
C ARG A 311 4.97 5.96 -20.96
N TRP A 312 4.63 5.49 -22.16
CA TRP A 312 3.95 4.25 -22.44
C TRP A 312 4.92 3.20 -22.95
N SER A 313 4.90 2.02 -22.36
CA SER A 313 5.72 0.87 -22.78
C SER A 313 4.93 -0.43 -22.71
N ALA A 314 5.45 -1.46 -23.38
CA ALA A 314 4.99 -2.83 -23.20
C ALA A 314 5.17 -3.27 -21.73
N ALA A 315 4.15 -3.91 -21.16
CA ALA A 315 4.20 -4.50 -19.81
C ALA A 315 5.10 -5.75 -19.73
#